data_AF-A0A7J5WAH7-F1
#
_entry.id   AF-A0A7J5WAH7-F1
#
_cell.length_a   1.000
_cell.length_b   1.000
_cell.length_c   1.000
_cell.angle_alpha   90.00
_cell.angle_beta   90.00
_cell.angle_gamma   90.00
#
_symmetry.space_group_name_H-M   'P 1'
#
loop_
_entity.id
_entity.type
_entity.pdbx_description
1 polymer ?
#
loop_
_entity_poly.entity_id
_entity_poly.type
_entity_poly.pdbx_seq_one_letter_code
_entity_poly.pdbx_strand_id
1 'polypeptide(L)' 'MNTKLTLRLDDRLIERAKRYSNRSGKSVSQLVSDYFALIETDELIPGTELTPRVRAMIGSLKGATTTEDDYRRHLEEKYR' A
#
# COMPACT_ATOMS: atom_id res chain seq x y z
N MET A 1 -24.04 -10.13 -10.29
CA MET A 1 -23.88 -10.06 -11.76
C MET A 1 -22.45 -9.65 -12.05
N ASN A 2 -21.74 -10.31 -12.96
CA ASN A 2 -20.39 -9.89 -13.35
C ASN A 2 -20.48 -9.01 -14.61
N THR A 3 -20.05 -7.76 -14.49
CA THR A 3 -19.95 -6.81 -15.59
C THR A 3 -18.50 -6.70 -16.05
N LYS A 4 -18.29 -6.46 -17.35
CA LYS A 4 -16.95 -6.38 -17.94
C LYS A 4 -16.55 -4.93 -18.11
N LEU A 5 -15.45 -4.54 -17.48
CA LEU A 5 -14.76 -3.27 -17.73
C LEU A 5 -13.56 -3.52 -18.65
N THR A 6 -13.43 -2.73 -19.71
CA THR A 6 -12.26 -2.79 -20.62
C THR A 6 -11.47 -1.50 -20.48
N LEU A 7 -10.19 -1.62 -20.08
CA LEU A 7 -9.29 -0.48 -19.89
C LEU A 7 -8.25 -0.43 -21.01
N ARG A 8 -7.92 0.77 -21.49
CA ARG A 8 -6.75 1.00 -22.35
C ARG A 8 -5.56 1.27 -21.44
N LEU A 9 -4.53 0.43 -21.52
CA LEU A 9 -3.34 0.49 -20.69
C LEU A 9 -2.10 0.24 -21.56
N ASP A 10 -0.96 0.72 -21.11
CA ASP A 10 0.34 0.42 -21.72
C ASP A 10 0.68 -1.08 -21.59
N ASP A 11 1.26 -1.67 -22.63
CA ASP A 11 1.61 -3.10 -22.66
C ASP A 11 2.54 -3.50 -21.52
N ARG A 12 3.52 -2.65 -21.16
CA ARG A 12 4.44 -2.92 -20.05
C ARG A 12 3.71 -2.95 -18.72
N LEU A 13 2.66 -2.14 -18.57
CA LEU A 13 1.83 -2.14 -17.37
C LEU A 13 1.02 -3.44 -17.27
N ILE A 14 0.46 -3.92 -18.39
CA ILE A 14 -0.27 -5.19 -18.45
C ILE A 14 0.64 -6.35 -18.03
N GLU A 15 1.88 -6.40 -18.56
CA GLU A 15 2.85 -7.44 -18.19
C GLU A 15 3.23 -7.40 -16.71
N ARG A 16 3.47 -6.20 -16.16
CA ARG A 16 3.77 -6.03 -14.73
C ARG A 16 2.62 -6.50 -13.86
N ALA A 17 1.39 -6.16 -14.21
CA ALA A 17 0.19 -6.58 -13.48
C ALA A 17 0.05 -8.11 -13.47
N LYS A 18 0.23 -8.77 -14.63
CA LYS A 18 0.19 -10.24 -14.73
C LYS A 18 1.30 -10.90 -13.91
N ARG A 19 2.54 -10.40 -13.97
CA ARG A 19 3.64 -10.93 -13.15
C ARG A 19 3.37 -10.81 -11.66
N TYR A 20 2.86 -9.66 -11.22
CA TYR A 20 2.50 -9.46 -9.83
C TYR A 20 1.35 -10.40 -9.41
N SER A 21 0.30 -10.49 -10.21
CA SER A 21 -0.85 -11.38 -10.03
C SER A 21 -0.43 -12.84 -9.83
N ASN A 22 0.49 -13.35 -10.66
CA ASN A 22 1.01 -14.71 -10.51
C ASN A 22 1.77 -14.92 -9.20
N ARG A 23 2.55 -13.92 -8.77
CA ARG A 23 3.30 -13.98 -7.50
C ARG A 23 2.41 -13.86 -6.28
N SER A 24 1.34 -13.08 -6.36
CA SER A 24 0.43 -12.80 -5.25
C SER A 24 -0.70 -13.81 -5.11
N GLY A 25 -0.89 -14.71 -6.10
CA GLY A 25 -2.01 -15.66 -6.14
C GLY A 25 -3.39 -15.01 -6.36
N LYS A 26 -3.43 -13.72 -6.71
CA LYS A 26 -4.66 -12.96 -6.97
C LYS A 26 -4.77 -12.69 -8.45
N SER A 27 -5.95 -12.84 -9.05
CA SER A 27 -6.16 -12.47 -10.45
C SER A 27 -5.99 -10.96 -10.67
N VAL A 28 -5.61 -10.54 -11.88
CA VAL A 28 -5.54 -9.10 -12.23
C VAL A 28 -6.88 -8.41 -11.99
N SER A 29 -7.99 -9.07 -12.31
CA SER A 29 -9.33 -8.55 -12.02
C SER A 29 -9.55 -8.31 -10.53
N GLN A 30 -9.15 -9.26 -9.67
CA GLN A 30 -9.27 -9.07 -8.21
C GLN A 30 -8.40 -7.91 -7.71
N LEU A 31 -7.19 -7.76 -8.22
CA LEU A 31 -6.31 -6.65 -7.84
C LEU A 31 -6.91 -5.29 -8.21
N VAL A 32 -7.51 -5.19 -9.39
CA VAL A 32 -8.17 -3.95 -9.85
C VAL A 32 -9.44 -3.69 -9.05
N SER A 33 -10.24 -4.71 -8.77
CA SER A 33 -11.43 -4.59 -7.90
C SER A 33 -11.06 -4.12 -6.50
N ASP A 34 -10.03 -4.72 -5.88
CA ASP A 34 -9.54 -4.32 -4.55
C ASP A 34 -9.11 -2.84 -4.57
N TYR A 35 -8.46 -2.39 -5.65
CA TYR A 35 -8.05 -0.98 -5.80
C TYR A 35 -9.26 -0.04 -5.98
N PHE A 36 -10.23 -0.40 -6.82
CA PHE A 36 -11.44 0.42 -7.01
C PHE A 36 -12.29 0.53 -5.75
N ALA A 37 -12.33 -0.50 -4.90
CA ALA A 37 -13.00 -0.42 -3.60
C ALA A 37 -12.40 0.69 -2.70
N LEU A 38 -11.10 1.03 -2.88
CA LEU A 38 -10.48 2.14 -2.17
C LEU A 38 -10.94 3.51 -2.69
N ILE A 39 -11.37 3.60 -3.96
CA ILE A 39 -11.85 4.85 -4.57
C ILE A 39 -13.24 5.22 -4.04
N GLU A 40 -14.08 4.23 -3.73
CA GLU A 40 -15.38 4.46 -3.08
C GLU A 40 -15.25 4.98 -1.63
N THR A 41 -14.04 4.98 -1.07
CA THR A 41 -13.74 5.36 0.32
C THR A 41 -13.38 6.85 0.49
N ASP A 42 -13.91 7.75 -0.34
CA ASP A 42 -13.76 9.20 -0.13
C ASP A 42 -14.53 9.68 1.12
N GLU A 43 -15.45 8.86 1.64
CA GLU A 43 -15.90 8.93 3.02
C GLU A 43 -14.99 8.03 3.88
N LEU A 44 -14.23 8.63 4.81
CA LEU A 44 -13.50 7.91 5.86
C LEU A 44 -14.39 6.83 6.49
N ILE A 45 -14.29 5.57 6.04
CA ILE A 45 -15.06 4.46 6.60
C ILE A 45 -14.66 4.31 8.07
N PRO A 46 -15.57 4.54 9.04
CA PRO A 46 -15.30 4.21 10.43
C PRO A 46 -15.06 2.69 10.51
N GLY A 47 -13.83 2.29 10.79
CA GLY A 47 -13.46 0.87 10.87
C GLY A 47 -12.73 0.30 9.66
N THR A 48 -12.06 1.11 8.81
CA THR A 48 -11.07 0.58 7.87
C THR A 48 -10.02 -0.19 8.67
N GLU A 49 -10.11 -1.53 8.65
CA GLU A 49 -9.16 -2.37 9.35
C GLU A 49 -7.77 -2.09 8.81
N LEU A 50 -6.93 -1.52 9.67
CA LEU A 50 -5.54 -1.28 9.35
C LEU A 50 -4.92 -2.57 8.83
N THR A 51 -4.24 -2.46 7.68
CA THR A 51 -3.50 -3.60 7.14
C THR A 51 -2.60 -4.17 8.25
N PRO A 52 -2.36 -5.50 8.30
CA PRO A 52 -1.58 -6.11 9.37
C PRO A 52 -0.24 -5.43 9.62
N ARG A 53 0.42 -4.94 8.55
CA ARG A 53 1.66 -4.18 8.64
C ARG A 53 1.49 -2.84 9.36
N VAL A 54 0.46 -2.07 9.01
CA VAL A 54 0.20 -0.77 9.66
C VAL A 54 -0.19 -0.99 11.12
N ARG A 55 -1.03 -2.00 11.40
CA ARG A 55 -1.41 -2.36 12.76
C ARG A 55 -0.22 -2.74 13.63
N ALA A 56 0.74 -3.49 13.09
CA ALA A 56 1.99 -3.83 13.78
C ALA A 56 2.90 -2.63 14.05
N MET A 57 2.76 -1.54 13.27
CA MET A 57 3.54 -0.32 13.45
C MET A 57 2.89 0.68 14.42
N ILE A 58 1.57 0.57 14.68
CA ILE A 58 0.91 1.45 15.66
C ILE A 58 1.52 1.24 17.05
N GLY A 59 1.92 2.35 17.67
CA GLY A 59 2.51 2.33 19.01
C GLY A 59 3.98 1.91 19.05
N SER A 60 4.60 1.58 17.91
CA SER A 60 6.03 1.22 17.82
C SER A 60 6.96 2.34 18.32
N LEU A 61 6.50 3.59 18.32
CA LEU A 61 7.22 4.75 18.83
C LEU A 61 6.60 5.34 20.11
N LYS A 62 5.73 4.59 20.81
CA LYS A 62 5.10 5.08 22.03
C LYS A 62 6.17 5.30 23.11
N GLY A 63 6.30 6.53 23.58
CA GLY A 63 7.29 6.90 24.60
C GLY A 63 8.70 7.12 24.04
N ALA A 64 8.88 7.16 22.73
CA ALA A 64 10.15 7.57 22.14
C ALA A 64 10.42 9.04 22.49
N THR A 65 11.62 9.32 23.01
CA THR A 65 12.13 10.67 23.31
C THR A 65 13.04 11.18 22.20
N THR A 66 13.14 10.44 21.10
CA THR A 66 13.99 10.79 19.96
C THR A 66 13.57 12.14 19.40
N THR A 67 14.54 13.04 19.30
CA THR A 67 14.38 14.39 18.79
C THR A 67 14.80 14.46 17.32
N GLU A 68 14.50 15.59 16.67
CA GLU A 68 14.95 15.84 15.31
C GLU A 68 16.49 15.90 15.21
N ASP A 69 17.18 16.35 16.26
CA ASP A 69 18.64 16.40 16.30
C ASP A 69 19.26 14.99 16.38
N ASP A 70 18.61 14.06 17.07
CA ASP A 70 19.01 12.65 17.07
C ASP A 70 18.92 12.04 15.67
N TYR A 71 17.90 12.42 14.90
CA TYR A 71 17.75 12.00 13.51
C TYR A 71 18.82 12.59 12.60
N ARG A 72 19.13 13.90 12.74
CA ARG A 72 20.19 14.55 11.96
C ARG A 72 21.55 13.90 12.20
N ARG A 73 21.90 13.64 13.48
CA ARG A 73 23.14 12.93 13.84
C ARG A 73 23.21 11.53 13.25
N HIS A 74 22.09 10.77 13.29
CA HIS A 74 22.02 9.45 12.66
C HIS A 74 22.28 9.51 11.16
N LEU A 75 21.73 10.50 10.45
CA LEU A 75 21.96 10.66 9.01
C LEU A 75 23.43 10.96 8.71
N GLU A 76 24.05 11.84 9.49
CA GLU A 76 25.48 12.15 9.35
C GLU A 76 26.36 10.91 9.53
N GLU A 77 26.08 10.08 10.54
CA GLU A 77 26.81 8.82 10.78
C GLU A 77 26.58 7.78 9.69
N LYS A 78 25.35 7.67 9.19
CA LYS A 78 24.97 6.65 8.19
C LYS A 78 25.57 6.90 6.81
N TYR A 79 25.75 8.17 6.44
CA TYR A 79 26.26 8.59 5.13
C TYR A 79 27.71 9.06 5.15
N ARG A 80 28.43 8.80 6.26
CA ARG A 80 29.88 8.95 6.36
C ARG A 80 30.60 7.77 5.71
#